data_AF-F1LH73-F1
#
_entry.id   AF-F1LH73-F1
#
_cell.length_a   1.000
_cell.length_b   1.000
_cell.length_c   1.000
_cell.angle_alpha   90.00
_cell.angle_beta   90.00
_cell.angle_gamma   90.00
#
_symmetry.space_group_name_H-M   'P 1'
#
loop_
_entity.id
_entity.type
_entity.pdbx_description
1 polymer ?
#
loop_
_entity_poly.entity_id
_entity_poly.type
_entity_poly.pdbx_seq_one_letter_code
_entity_poly.pdbx_strand_id
1 'polypeptide(L)'
;MSWSIPGIAVIYYEGVNAEVPEAASSPWKIFVLWSAATICWFSDRLLCDFWLYLGTPYLHAAFHLLSSVAAYNVFVMFCLLDIHRRNDSHNFNVAIKHFPYQGLFGLPYITLSEKRI
;
A
#
# COMPACT_ATOMS: atom_id res chain seq x y z
N MET A 1 11.78 0.21 13.76
CA MET A 1 11.35 1.34 12.93
C MET A 1 12.48 1.97 12.11
N SER A 2 13.77 1.74 12.41
CA SER A 2 14.90 2.24 11.60
C SER A 2 14.91 1.75 10.15
N TRP A 3 14.39 0.55 9.89
CA TRP A 3 14.26 -0.03 8.54
C TRP A 3 13.17 0.60 7.67
N SER A 4 12.29 1.44 8.25
CA SER A 4 11.22 2.10 7.51
C SER A 4 11.75 3.20 6.59
N ILE A 5 12.86 3.85 6.95
CA ILE A 5 13.43 4.97 6.17
C ILE A 5 13.99 4.49 4.82
N PRO A 6 14.85 3.45 4.76
CA PRO A 6 15.25 2.86 3.47
C PRO A 6 14.04 2.37 2.66
N GLY A 7 13.06 1.75 3.32
CA GLY A 7 11.84 1.28 2.65
C GLY A 7 11.04 2.40 1.98
N ILE A 8 10.85 3.54 2.66
CA ILE A 8 10.18 4.72 2.10
C ILE A 8 10.94 5.26 0.88
N ALA A 9 12.27 5.35 0.97
CA ALA A 9 13.10 5.83 -0.13
C ALA A 9 13.00 4.90 -1.36
N VAL A 10 13.03 3.58 -1.14
CA VAL A 10 12.87 2.59 -2.23
C VAL A 10 11.46 2.65 -2.82
N ILE A 11 10.39 2.74 -2.01
CA ILE A 11 9.01 2.86 -2.50
C ILE A 11 8.85 4.12 -3.36
N TYR A 12 9.41 5.25 -2.91
CA TYR A 12 9.38 6.50 -3.66
C TYR A 12 10.17 6.38 -4.97
N TYR A 13 11.43 5.94 -4.89
CA TYR A 13 12.30 5.83 -6.05
C TYR A 13 11.75 4.87 -7.09
N GLU A 14 11.37 3.66 -6.68
CA GLU A 14 10.87 2.63 -7.57
C GLU A 14 9.48 2.99 -8.12
N GLY A 15 8.58 3.49 -7.29
CA GLY A 15 7.21 3.78 -7.70
C GLY A 15 7.06 5.06 -8.53
N VAL A 16 7.84 6.11 -8.27
CA VAL A 16 7.78 7.37 -9.02
C VAL A 16 8.51 7.27 -10.36
N ASN A 17 9.63 6.53 -10.42
CA ASN A 17 10.45 6.43 -11.63
C ASN A 17 10.07 5.25 -12.54
N ALA A 18 9.06 4.45 -12.18
CA ALA A 18 8.76 3.20 -12.86
C ALA A 18 8.20 3.33 -14.28
N GLU A 19 7.74 4.51 -14.72
CA GLU A 19 7.01 4.69 -15.99
C GLU A 19 5.83 3.71 -16.17
N VAL A 20 5.31 3.13 -15.07
CA VAL A 20 4.14 2.24 -15.05
C VAL A 20 2.92 3.04 -14.59
N PRO A 21 2.01 3.46 -15.49
CA PRO A 21 0.87 4.31 -15.14
C PRO A 21 -0.02 3.72 -14.06
N GLU A 22 -0.20 2.39 -14.06
CA GLU A 22 -1.03 1.67 -13.12
C GLU A 22 -0.47 1.70 -11.68
N ALA A 23 0.84 1.90 -11.53
CA ALA A 23 1.52 1.99 -10.23
C ALA A 23 1.75 3.43 -9.76
N ALA A 24 1.54 4.44 -10.61
CA ALA A 24 1.95 5.83 -10.34
C ALA A 24 1.30 6.44 -9.09
N SER A 25 0.07 6.06 -8.75
CA SER A 25 -0.63 6.55 -7.55
C SER A 25 -0.31 5.77 -6.26
N SER A 26 0.34 4.61 -6.39
CA SER A 26 0.58 3.69 -5.27
C SER A 26 1.48 4.28 -4.18
N PRO A 27 2.61 4.97 -4.49
CA PRO A 27 3.48 5.53 -3.45
C PRO A 27 2.76 6.48 -2.50
N TRP A 28 1.94 7.39 -3.04
CA TRP A 28 1.19 8.34 -2.22
C TRP A 28 0.19 7.64 -1.30
N LYS A 29 -0.57 6.67 -1.81
CA LYS A 29 -1.51 5.88 -0.99
C LYS A 29 -0.80 5.15 0.15
N ILE A 30 0.34 4.52 -0.16
CA ILE A 30 1.17 3.82 0.83
C ILE A 30 1.63 4.79 1.92
N PHE A 31 2.12 5.98 1.56
CA PHE A 31 2.60 6.95 2.54
C PHE A 31 1.50 7.55 3.40
N VAL A 32 0.32 7.84 2.85
CA VAL A 32 -0.82 8.31 3.63
C VAL A 32 -1.25 7.24 4.64
N LEU A 33 -1.45 6.00 4.19
CA LEU A 33 -1.88 4.90 5.06
C LEU A 33 -0.85 4.58 6.15
N TRP A 34 0.43 4.54 5.79
CA TRP A 34 1.51 4.26 6.74
C TRP A 34 1.69 5.39 7.77
N SER A 35 1.56 6.66 7.33
CA SER A 35 1.62 7.81 8.23
C SER A 35 0.45 7.81 9.21
N ALA A 36 -0.77 7.55 8.72
CA ALA A 36 -1.96 7.42 9.57
C ALA A 36 -1.81 6.26 10.57
N ALA A 37 -1.32 5.10 10.13
CA ALA A 37 -1.03 3.97 11.02
C ALA A 37 -0.03 4.35 12.12
N THR A 38 1.05 5.03 11.74
CA THR A 38 2.10 5.47 12.67
C THR A 38 1.55 6.45 13.70
N ILE A 39 0.70 7.40 13.28
CA ILE A 39 0.00 8.33 14.19
C ILE A 39 -0.89 7.54 15.17
N CYS A 40 -1.69 6.59 14.70
CA CYS A 40 -2.52 5.74 15.58
C CYS A 40 -1.66 5.00 16.62
N TRP A 41 -0.54 4.42 16.19
CA TRP A 41 0.36 3.67 17.08
C TRP A 41 1.01 4.56 18.16
N PHE A 42 1.55 5.72 17.78
CA PHE A 42 2.12 6.66 18.74
C PHE A 42 1.05 7.21 19.69
N SER A 43 -0.11 7.55 19.17
CA SER A 43 -1.23 8.08 19.94
C SER A 43 -1.76 7.07 20.96
N ASP A 44 -1.90 5.80 20.58
CA ASP A 44 -2.27 4.69 21.46
C ASP A 44 -1.28 4.54 22.64
N ARG A 45 0.02 4.65 22.36
CA ARG A 45 1.09 4.46 23.35
C ARG A 45 1.25 5.64 24.31
N LEU A 46 1.15 6.86 23.80
CA LEU A 46 1.44 8.09 24.55
C LEU A 46 0.20 8.65 25.27
N LEU A 47 -1.00 8.38 24.75
CA LEU A 47 -2.26 8.96 25.23
C LEU A 47 -3.26 7.88 25.65
N CYS A 48 -2.79 6.70 26.10
CA CYS A 48 -3.63 5.56 26.46
C CYS A 48 -4.79 5.94 27.42
N ASP A 49 -4.48 6.62 28.53
CA ASP A 49 -5.49 7.02 29.51
C ASP A 49 -6.52 7.99 28.93
N PHE A 50 -6.10 8.89 28.04
CA PHE A 50 -7.00 9.80 27.34
C PHE A 50 -7.96 9.05 26.41
N TRP A 51 -7.47 8.07 25.64
CA TRP A 51 -8.32 7.27 24.77
C TRP A 51 -9.25 6.34 25.53
N LEU A 52 -8.83 5.81 26.69
CA LEU A 52 -9.68 5.05 27.60
C LEU A 52 -10.76 5.93 28.22
N TYR A 53 -10.41 7.15 28.65
CA TYR A 53 -11.36 8.14 29.14
C TYR A 53 -12.44 8.47 28.10
N LEU A 54 -12.06 8.58 26.83
CA LEU A 54 -13.00 8.79 25.71
C LEU A 54 -13.76 7.53 25.27
N GLY A 55 -13.49 6.36 25.86
CA GLY A 55 -14.13 5.09 25.48
C GLY A 55 -13.67 4.54 24.12
N THR A 56 -12.45 4.85 23.70
CA THR A 56 -11.89 4.55 22.36
C THR A 56 -10.62 3.67 22.39
N PRO A 57 -10.64 2.46 22.97
CA PRO A 57 -9.46 1.58 23.09
C PRO A 57 -9.09 0.84 21.78
N TYR A 58 -9.25 1.48 20.62
CA TYR A 58 -9.16 0.81 19.31
C TYR A 58 -8.03 1.32 18.42
N LEU A 59 -7.23 2.29 18.88
CA LEU A 59 -6.16 2.85 18.05
C LEU A 59 -5.08 1.83 17.68
N HIS A 60 -4.75 0.90 18.58
CA HIS A 60 -3.86 -0.21 18.25
C HIS A 60 -4.41 -1.12 17.13
N ALA A 61 -5.72 -1.40 17.16
CA ALA A 61 -6.38 -2.17 16.11
C ALA A 61 -6.38 -1.39 14.79
N ALA A 62 -6.62 -0.08 14.83
CA ALA A 62 -6.54 0.79 13.66
C ALA A 62 -5.12 0.83 13.06
N PHE A 63 -4.07 0.82 13.89
CA PHE A 63 -2.69 0.68 13.43
C PHE A 63 -2.49 -0.60 12.61
N HIS A 64 -2.91 -1.76 13.12
CA HIS A 64 -2.78 -3.03 12.40
C HIS A 64 -3.55 -3.02 11.07
N LEU A 65 -4.76 -2.46 11.05
CA LEU A 65 -5.56 -2.37 9.84
C LEU A 65 -4.88 -1.49 8.78
N LEU A 66 -4.53 -0.25 9.14
CA LEU A 66 -3.94 0.73 8.22
C LEU A 66 -2.57 0.28 7.71
N SER A 67 -1.72 -0.27 8.60
CA SER A 67 -0.41 -0.80 8.23
C SER A 67 -0.52 -2.02 7.31
N SER A 68 -1.51 -2.89 7.51
CA SER A 68 -1.74 -4.05 6.64
C SER A 68 -2.17 -3.61 5.23
N VAL A 69 -3.06 -2.62 5.12
CA VAL A 69 -3.47 -2.09 3.81
C VAL A 69 -2.31 -1.38 3.12
N ALA A 70 -1.48 -0.63 3.85
CA ALA A 70 -0.27 -0.01 3.31
C ALA A 70 0.69 -1.08 2.76
N ALA A 71 0.98 -2.12 3.55
CA ALA A 71 1.86 -3.22 3.15
C ALA A 71 1.32 -3.96 1.92
N TYR A 72 0.01 -4.22 1.86
CA TYR A 72 -0.62 -4.83 0.69
C TYR A 72 -0.43 -4.00 -0.59
N ASN A 73 -0.59 -2.67 -0.50
CA ASN A 73 -0.33 -1.78 -1.64
C ASN A 73 1.15 -1.78 -2.06
N VAL A 74 2.09 -1.90 -1.11
CA VAL A 74 3.52 -2.08 -1.41
C VAL A 74 3.74 -3.33 -2.25
N PHE A 75 3.18 -4.47 -1.84
CA PHE A 75 3.29 -5.72 -2.58
C PHE A 75 2.73 -5.60 -4.00
N VAL A 76 1.51 -5.09 -4.14
CA VAL A 76 0.86 -4.93 -5.45
C VAL A 76 1.68 -4.02 -6.36
N MET A 77 2.19 -2.90 -5.82
CA MET A 77 3.07 -1.99 -6.56
C MET A 77 4.31 -2.73 -7.09
N PHE A 78 5.08 -3.40 -6.22
CA PHE A 78 6.29 -4.10 -6.65
C PHE A 78 6.03 -5.26 -7.61
N CYS A 79 4.91 -5.99 -7.46
CA CYS A 79 4.50 -7.00 -8.42
C CYS A 79 4.23 -6.39 -9.81
N LEU A 80 3.55 -5.25 -9.89
CA LEU A 80 3.31 -4.56 -11.16
C LEU A 80 4.61 -4.10 -11.81
N LEU A 81 5.54 -3.55 -11.02
CA LEU A 81 6.85 -3.13 -11.51
C LEU A 81 7.64 -4.31 -12.08
N ASP A 82 7.67 -5.45 -11.39
CA ASP A 82 8.37 -6.64 -11.87
C ASP A 82 7.72 -7.22 -13.13
N ILE A 83 6.37 -7.29 -13.19
CA ILE A 83 5.64 -7.73 -14.38
C ILE A 83 5.96 -6.84 -15.59
N HIS A 84 6.00 -5.52 -15.40
CA HIS A 84 6.25 -4.57 -16.48
C HIS A 84 7.72 -4.61 -16.94
N ARG A 85 8.68 -4.70 -16.00
CA ARG A 85 10.11 -4.88 -16.32
C ARG A 85 10.41 -6.15 -17.11
N ARG A 86 9.55 -7.17 -16.97
CA ARG A 86 9.66 -8.46 -17.64
C ARG A 86 8.67 -8.63 -18.79
N ASN A 87 8.15 -7.55 -19.38
CA ASN A 87 7.12 -7.61 -20.42
C ASN A 87 7.49 -8.50 -21.62
N ASP A 88 8.77 -8.58 -21.97
CA ASP A 88 9.26 -9.41 -23.08
C ASP A 88 9.34 -10.91 -22.74
N SER A 89 9.25 -11.28 -21.46
CA SER A 89 9.35 -12.67 -21.02
C SER A 89 7.98 -13.32 -20.77
N HIS A 90 6.87 -12.65 -21.08
CA HIS A 90 5.53 -13.21 -20.84
C HIS A 90 4.50 -12.84 -21.93
N ASN A 91 3.48 -13.71 -22.06
CA ASN A 91 2.43 -13.60 -23.06
C ASN A 91 1.06 -13.22 -22.47
N PHE A 92 1.04 -12.45 -21.37
CA PHE A 92 -0.19 -11.97 -20.76
C PHE A 92 -0.18 -10.45 -20.65
N ASN A 93 -1.36 -9.85 -20.63
CA ASN A 93 -1.58 -8.47 -20.25
C ASN A 93 -1.94 -8.41 -18.77
N VAL A 94 -1.53 -7.32 -18.12
CA VAL A 94 -1.81 -7.06 -16.72
C VAL A 94 -2.89 -5.99 -16.60
N ALA A 95 -3.84 -6.17 -15.69
CA ALA A 95 -4.84 -5.16 -15.35
C ALA A 95 -5.07 -5.12 -13.85
N ILE A 96 -5.18 -3.92 -13.27
CA ILE A 96 -5.56 -3.75 -11.86
C ILE A 96 -7.08 -3.68 -11.74
N LYS A 97 -7.63 -4.52 -10.87
CA LYS A 97 -9.01 -4.42 -10.40
C LYS A 97 -9.04 -4.07 -8.92
N HIS A 98 -10.19 -3.66 -8.42
CA HIS A 98 -10.35 -3.28 -7.01
C HIS A 98 -11.52 -4.03 -6.39
N PHE A 99 -11.34 -4.47 -5.15
CA PHE A 99 -12.40 -5.06 -4.34
C PHE A 99 -12.63 -4.21 -3.07
N PRO A 100 -13.88 -3.97 -2.64
CA PRO A 100 -15.13 -4.27 -3.34
C PRO A 100 -15.49 -3.22 -4.41
N TYR A 101 -14.86 -2.06 -4.39
CA TYR A 101 -15.06 -0.96 -5.34
C TYR A 101 -13.75 -0.18 -5.56
N GLN A 102 -13.70 0.71 -6.54
CA GLN A 102 -12.56 1.59 -6.78
C GLN A 102 -12.56 2.78 -5.79
N GLY A 103 -11.47 2.98 -5.04
CA GLY A 103 -11.34 4.09 -4.10
C GLY A 103 -10.15 3.95 -3.15
N LEU A 104 -10.05 4.83 -2.16
CA LEU A 104 -8.95 4.83 -1.18
C LEU A 104 -8.89 3.54 -0.34
N PHE A 105 -10.04 2.97 -0.03
CA PHE A 105 -10.19 1.72 0.74
C PHE A 105 -10.45 0.50 -0.14
N GLY A 106 -10.54 0.68 -1.46
CA GLY A 106 -10.60 -0.43 -2.40
C GLY A 106 -9.25 -1.13 -2.46
N LEU A 107 -9.22 -2.44 -2.23
CA LEU A 107 -8.01 -3.24 -2.29
C LEU A 107 -7.66 -3.53 -3.76
N PRO A 108 -6.52 -3.01 -4.27
CA PRO A 108 -6.11 -3.27 -5.64
C PRO A 108 -5.59 -4.70 -5.77
N TYR A 109 -6.02 -5.44 -6.77
CA TYR A 109 -5.49 -6.76 -7.05
C TYR A 109 -5.17 -6.90 -8.54
N ILE A 110 -4.16 -7.71 -8.82
CA ILE A 110 -3.65 -7.92 -10.18
C ILE A 110 -4.49 -9.01 -10.85
N THR A 111 -4.92 -8.73 -12.07
CA THR A 111 -5.53 -9.71 -12.97
C THR A 111 -4.69 -9.86 -14.22
N LEU A 112 -4.57 -11.11 -14.68
CA LEU A 112 -3.81 -11.46 -15.88
C LEU A 112 -4.77 -11.98 -16.93
N SER A 113 -4.55 -11.60 -18.19
CA SER A 113 -5.29 -12.10 -19.35
C SER A 113 -4.33 -12.42 -20.47
N GLU A 114 -4.45 -13.59 -21.09
CA GLU A 114 -3.58 -13.97 -22.21
C GLU A 114 -3.69 -12.97 -23.38
N LYS A 115 -2.55 -12.68 -24.01
CA LYS A 115 -2.53 -11.93 -25.27
C LYS A 115 -3.10 -12.87 -26.35
N ARG A 116 -4.29 -12.53 -26.88
CA ARG A 116 -4.92 -13.32 -27.95
C ARG A 116 -4.04 -13.19 -29.20
N ILE A 117 -3.48 -14.32 -29.65
CA ILE A 117 -2.66 -14.45 -30.88
C ILE A 117 -3.56 -14.29 -32.09
#